data_AF-A0A6B1C4J2-F1
#
_entry.id   AF-A0A6B1C4J2-F1
#
_cell.length_a   1.000
_cell.length_b   1.000
_cell.length_c   1.000
_cell.angle_alpha   90.00
_cell.angle_beta   90.00
_cell.angle_gamma   90.00
#
_symmetry.space_group_name_H-M   'P 1'
#
loop_
_entity.id
_entity.type
_entity.pdbx_description
1 polymer ?
#
loop_
_entity_poly.entity_id
_entity_poly.type
_entity_poly.pdbx_seq_one_letter_code
_entity_poly.pdbx_strand_id
1 'polypeptide(L)'
;MSVSAWEPDPTGRHQYRWWDGEKWTDQVADDGVQSVDPVSIDEARTPRQTPPSVPPPPPSSVPGHIEGDPDTAHPELLTMLASRWRRIGAFLLEPVLAAVTLIIGWLIWSLIVYSRGQTPAKQVLRLRVIRLRDHRAAGWGWMALREMVLKTVVGVFLSSFYLVGLVWFIVNGIVFLSNERRQALWDKMLKTVVISDPDHRFKPVPLSRYVSGS
;
A
#
# COMPACT_ATOMS: atom_id res chain seq x y z
N MET A 1 -4.25 3.74 59.52
CA MET A 1 -3.73 2.49 58.93
C MET A 1 -3.46 2.80 57.47
N SER A 2 -2.20 2.69 57.02
CA SER A 2 -1.89 2.97 55.61
C SER A 2 -2.37 1.82 54.73
N VAL A 3 -2.85 2.14 53.52
CA VAL A 3 -3.36 1.14 52.57
C VAL A 3 -2.17 0.47 51.88
N SER A 4 -2.27 -0.82 51.59
CA SER A 4 -1.24 -1.54 50.84
C SER A 4 -1.14 -1.03 49.39
N ALA A 5 0.07 -0.67 48.96
CA ALA A 5 0.30 -0.01 47.68
C ALA A 5 1.73 -0.22 47.14
N TRP A 6 1.91 -0.01 45.82
CA TRP A 6 3.23 0.11 45.20
C TRP A 6 3.77 1.51 45.45
N GLU A 7 4.90 1.60 46.13
CA GLU A 7 5.56 2.87 46.46
C GLU A 7 7.03 2.82 45.96
N PRO A 8 7.67 3.96 45.67
CA PRO A 8 9.05 3.99 45.19
C PRO A 8 9.99 3.22 46.13
N ASP A 9 10.85 2.35 45.58
CA ASP A 9 11.69 1.46 46.40
C ASP A 9 12.64 2.29 47.30
N PRO A 10 12.53 2.18 48.64
CA PRO A 10 13.39 2.91 49.56
C PRO A 10 14.86 2.53 49.46
N THR A 11 15.17 1.36 48.89
CA THR A 11 16.55 0.90 48.67
C THR A 11 17.18 1.46 47.39
N GLY A 12 16.37 2.01 46.48
CA GLY A 12 16.81 2.49 45.16
C GLY A 12 17.29 1.39 44.21
N ARG A 13 17.08 0.11 44.55
CA ARG A 13 17.47 -1.04 43.72
C ARG A 13 16.46 -1.33 42.60
N HIS A 14 15.18 -1.02 42.84
CA HIS A 14 14.08 -1.22 41.90
C HIS A 14 13.24 0.06 41.75
N GLN A 15 12.40 0.16 40.73
CA GLN A 15 11.53 1.32 40.52
C GLN A 15 10.45 1.43 41.59
N TYR A 16 9.81 0.31 41.94
CA TYR A 16 8.77 0.23 42.96
C TYR A 16 8.95 -1.00 43.86
N ARG A 17 8.60 -0.86 45.14
CA ARG A 17 8.51 -1.96 46.10
C ARG A 17 7.11 -1.98 46.73
N TRP A 18 6.60 -3.14 47.08
CA TRP A 18 5.27 -3.27 47.65
C TRP A 18 5.29 -2.97 49.16
N TRP A 19 4.45 -2.02 49.58
CA TRP A 19 4.17 -1.67 50.96
C TRP A 19 2.87 -2.37 51.39
N ASP A 20 2.91 -3.18 52.45
CA ASP A 20 1.73 -3.94 52.90
C ASP A 20 0.81 -3.17 53.87
N GLY A 21 1.13 -1.91 54.15
CA GLY A 21 0.42 -1.06 55.10
C GLY A 21 1.11 -0.92 56.46
N GLU A 22 2.09 -1.78 56.76
CA GLU A 22 2.90 -1.75 57.99
C GLU A 22 4.41 -1.87 57.72
N LYS A 23 4.83 -2.57 56.66
CA LYS A 23 6.23 -2.80 56.29
C LYS A 23 6.43 -2.96 54.77
N TRP A 24 7.67 -2.76 54.35
CA TRP A 24 8.11 -3.09 52.98
C TRP A 24 8.25 -4.60 52.84
N THR A 25 7.80 -5.13 51.70
CA THR A 25 7.89 -6.55 51.38
C THR A 25 8.96 -6.81 50.32
N ASP A 26 9.23 -8.09 50.06
CA ASP A 26 10.22 -8.52 49.05
C ASP A 26 9.72 -8.37 47.61
N GLN A 27 8.46 -7.96 47.41
CA GLN A 27 7.87 -7.78 46.08
C GLN A 27 8.32 -6.45 45.49
N VAL A 28 8.92 -6.49 44.30
CA VAL A 28 9.44 -5.34 43.56
C VAL A 28 8.88 -5.30 42.14
N ALA A 29 8.86 -4.13 41.51
CA ALA A 29 8.47 -3.99 40.11
C ALA A 29 9.40 -3.03 39.36
N ASP A 30 9.84 -3.44 38.17
CA ASP A 30 10.63 -2.66 37.22
C ASP A 30 9.96 -2.69 35.84
N ASP A 31 9.76 -1.54 35.21
CA ASP A 31 9.14 -1.40 33.89
C ASP A 31 7.81 -2.17 33.75
N GLY A 32 7.07 -2.28 34.87
CA GLY A 32 5.79 -3.00 34.97
C GLY A 32 5.89 -4.51 35.20
N VAL A 33 7.09 -5.08 35.34
CA VAL A 33 7.31 -6.51 35.62
C VAL A 33 7.56 -6.73 37.11
N GLN A 34 6.76 -7.57 37.75
CA GLN A 34 6.92 -7.92 39.17
C GLN A 34 7.97 -9.02 39.36
N SER A 35 8.82 -8.85 40.37
CA SER A 35 9.87 -9.80 40.77
C SER A 35 9.99 -9.85 42.29
N VAL A 36 10.81 -10.78 42.80
CA VAL A 36 11.07 -10.94 44.25
C VAL A 36 12.53 -10.66 44.53
N ASP A 37 12.79 -9.67 45.38
CA ASP A 37 14.12 -9.28 45.87
C ASP A 37 14.09 -9.15 47.41
N PRO A 38 14.79 -10.02 48.17
CA PRO A 38 14.74 -10.05 49.62
C PRO A 38 15.20 -8.74 50.26
N VAL A 39 14.36 -8.12 51.09
CA VAL A 39 14.77 -7.00 51.94
C VAL A 39 15.65 -7.52 53.09
N SER A 40 16.93 -7.14 53.09
CA SER A 40 17.77 -7.30 54.27
C SER A 40 17.43 -6.22 55.29
N ILE A 41 16.91 -6.63 56.45
CA ILE A 41 16.35 -5.78 57.52
C ILE A 41 17.37 -4.79 58.13
N ASP A 42 18.66 -5.01 57.90
CA ASP A 42 19.75 -4.12 58.32
C ASP A 42 19.91 -2.89 57.43
N GLU A 43 19.47 -2.93 56.17
CA GLU A 43 19.74 -1.88 55.19
C GLU A 43 18.72 -0.73 55.28
N ALA A 44 17.50 -1.02 55.75
CA ALA A 44 16.40 -0.06 55.89
C ALA A 44 16.54 0.93 57.07
N ARG A 45 17.53 0.76 57.97
CA ARG A 45 17.73 1.63 59.15
C ARG A 45 18.91 2.59 59.06
N THR A 46 19.54 2.72 57.90
CA THR A 46 20.70 3.62 57.77
C THR A 46 20.23 5.06 57.53
N PRO A 47 20.45 6.03 58.44
CA PRO A 47 20.21 7.42 58.13
C PRO A 47 21.23 7.84 57.07
N ARG A 48 20.70 8.22 55.89
CA ARG A 48 21.34 9.02 54.83
C ARG A 48 22.87 9.08 54.99
N GLN A 49 23.56 8.00 54.64
CA GLN A 49 24.99 8.13 54.37
C GLN A 49 25.09 9.10 53.21
N THR A 50 25.69 10.26 53.45
CA THR A 50 26.29 11.07 52.39
C THR A 50 27.03 10.08 51.48
N PRO A 51 26.85 10.16 50.14
CA PRO A 51 27.63 9.32 49.24
C PRO A 51 29.08 9.39 49.69
N PRO A 52 29.82 8.26 49.77
CA PRO A 52 31.26 8.35 49.94
C PRO A 52 31.74 9.35 48.91
N SER A 53 32.48 10.38 49.35
CA SER A 53 33.07 11.37 48.48
C SER A 53 33.93 10.61 47.48
N VAL A 54 33.32 10.29 46.33
CA VAL A 54 34.02 9.75 45.17
C VAL A 54 35.09 10.80 44.94
N PRO A 55 36.39 10.47 45.09
CA PRO A 55 37.44 11.40 44.71
C PRO A 55 37.08 11.88 43.31
N PRO A 56 37.19 13.19 43.01
CA PRO A 56 36.80 13.72 41.72
C PRO A 56 37.37 12.77 40.67
N PRO A 57 36.56 12.26 39.72
CA PRO A 57 37.05 11.33 38.72
C PRO A 57 38.35 11.94 38.16
N PRO A 58 39.45 11.16 38.06
CA PRO A 58 40.66 11.65 37.40
C PRO A 58 40.20 12.31 36.12
N PRO A 59 40.57 13.57 35.84
CA PRO A 59 39.89 14.44 34.89
C PRO A 59 39.53 13.58 33.71
N SER A 60 38.25 13.23 33.61
CA SER A 60 37.80 12.32 32.60
C SER A 60 38.30 12.98 31.34
N SER A 61 39.21 12.34 30.64
CA SER A 61 39.35 12.56 29.22
C SER A 61 38.03 12.07 28.62
N VAL A 62 36.94 12.81 28.92
CA VAL A 62 35.81 12.97 28.03
C VAL A 62 36.52 13.32 26.73
N PRO A 63 36.45 12.48 25.69
CA PRO A 63 37.04 12.79 24.41
C PRO A 63 36.31 14.00 23.82
N GLY A 64 36.62 15.20 24.32
CA GLY A 64 35.77 16.37 24.21
C GLY A 64 34.37 16.12 24.76
N HIS A 65 33.89 16.98 25.65
CA HIS A 65 32.57 17.51 25.33
C HIS A 65 32.81 18.15 23.96
N ILE A 66 32.42 17.48 22.87
CA ILE A 66 32.16 18.19 21.63
C ILE A 66 30.94 19.01 21.99
N GLU A 67 31.19 20.12 22.69
CA GLU A 67 30.41 21.33 22.55
C GLU A 67 30.66 21.68 21.11
N GLY A 68 29.93 20.99 20.23
CA GLY A 68 29.82 21.40 18.86
C GLY A 68 29.21 22.77 19.00
N ASP A 69 30.05 23.79 18.88
CA ASP A 69 29.61 25.07 18.37
C ASP A 69 28.54 24.74 17.32
N PRO A 70 27.30 25.24 17.42
CA PRO A 70 26.26 24.92 16.44
C PRO A 70 26.73 25.23 15.00
N ASP A 71 27.77 26.06 14.84
CA ASP A 71 28.45 26.36 13.57
C ASP A 71 29.55 25.34 13.16
N THR A 72 29.93 24.41 14.05
CA THR A 72 30.79 23.23 13.78
C THR A 72 30.00 21.94 13.57
N ALA A 73 28.74 22.02 13.13
CA ALA A 73 28.11 20.89 12.46
C ALA A 73 29.05 20.44 11.33
N HIS A 74 29.57 19.21 11.40
CA HIS A 74 30.52 18.65 10.44
C HIS A 74 30.22 19.17 9.02
N PRO A 75 31.08 20.01 8.41
CA PRO A 75 30.80 20.59 7.09
C PRO A 75 30.64 19.50 6.01
N GLU A 76 31.09 18.28 6.29
CA GLU A 76 30.79 17.06 5.53
C GLU A 76 29.30 16.64 5.56
N LEU A 77 28.60 16.78 6.69
CA LEU A 77 27.17 16.46 6.76
C LEU A 77 26.35 17.38 5.85
N LEU A 78 26.77 18.66 5.73
CA LEU A 78 26.15 19.62 4.84
C LEU A 78 26.36 19.28 3.35
N THR A 79 27.50 18.66 3.02
CA THR A 79 27.80 18.17 1.66
C THR A 79 27.13 16.82 1.36
N MET A 80 26.76 16.04 2.38
CA MET A 80 25.99 14.80 2.25
C MET A 80 24.47 15.01 2.18
N LEU A 81 23.96 16.25 2.17
CA LEU A 81 22.52 16.48 2.01
C LEU A 81 22.02 15.92 0.68
N ALA A 82 21.12 14.94 0.77
CA ALA A 82 20.43 14.39 -0.38
C ALA A 82 19.74 15.50 -1.20
N SER A 83 20.00 15.52 -2.50
CA SER A 83 19.42 16.51 -3.42
C SER A 83 17.89 16.52 -3.34
N ARG A 84 17.28 17.69 -3.56
CA ARG A 84 15.81 17.88 -3.57
C ARG A 84 15.10 16.84 -4.43
N TRP A 85 15.68 16.49 -5.58
CA TRP A 85 15.16 15.48 -6.49
C TRP A 85 15.18 14.05 -5.94
N ARG A 86 16.19 13.70 -5.15
CA ARG A 86 16.30 12.37 -4.54
C ARG A 86 15.24 12.16 -3.45
N ARG A 87 14.85 13.24 -2.76
CA ARG A 87 13.75 13.23 -1.79
C ARG A 87 12.39 13.10 -2.45
N ILE A 88 12.15 13.81 -3.57
CA ILE A 88 10.93 13.65 -4.38
C ILE A 88 10.86 12.23 -4.95
N GLY A 89 11.98 11.69 -5.42
CA GLY A 89 12.07 10.30 -5.88
C GLY A 89 11.66 9.31 -4.80
N ALA A 90 12.16 9.46 -3.57
CA ALA A 90 11.74 8.63 -2.44
C ALA A 90 10.23 8.72 -2.18
N PHE A 91 9.67 9.94 -2.17
CA PHE A 91 8.24 10.16 -1.93
C PHE A 91 7.35 9.47 -2.98
N LEU A 92 7.76 9.47 -4.26
CA LEU A 92 7.04 8.77 -5.32
C LEU A 92 7.25 7.25 -5.29
N LEU A 93 8.42 6.80 -4.82
CA LEU A 93 8.78 5.39 -4.78
C LEU A 93 8.03 4.63 -3.66
N GLU A 94 7.77 5.29 -2.53
CA GLU A 94 7.00 4.75 -1.40
C GLU A 94 5.65 4.12 -1.82
N PRO A 95 4.71 4.82 -2.48
CA PRO A 95 3.43 4.23 -2.89
C PRO A 95 3.59 3.15 -3.96
N VAL A 96 4.60 3.24 -4.82
CA VAL A 96 4.89 2.22 -5.83
C VAL A 96 5.34 0.92 -5.17
N LEU A 97 6.29 0.99 -4.25
CA LEU A 97 6.73 -0.18 -3.48
C LEU A 97 5.59 -0.73 -2.63
N ALA A 98 4.80 0.12 -1.97
CA ALA A 98 3.65 -0.30 -1.18
C ALA A 98 2.61 -1.04 -2.06
N ALA A 99 2.31 -0.53 -3.26
CA ALA A 99 1.41 -1.19 -4.19
C ALA A 99 1.97 -2.53 -4.67
N VAL A 100 3.25 -2.58 -5.07
CA VAL A 100 3.90 -3.80 -5.57
C VAL A 100 3.93 -4.88 -4.48
N THR A 101 4.32 -4.53 -3.26
CA THR A 101 4.37 -5.47 -2.13
C THR A 101 2.98 -5.99 -1.77
N LEU A 102 1.97 -5.12 -1.76
CA LEU A 102 0.58 -5.52 -1.54
C LEU A 102 0.08 -6.47 -2.64
N ILE A 103 0.39 -6.17 -3.91
CA ILE A 103 0.04 -7.03 -5.05
C ILE A 103 0.72 -8.39 -4.91
N ILE A 104 2.03 -8.43 -4.62
CA ILE A 104 2.78 -9.68 -4.44
C ILE A 104 2.20 -10.49 -3.28
N GLY A 105 1.95 -9.88 -2.12
CA GLY A 105 1.35 -10.55 -0.98
C GLY A 105 -0.03 -11.12 -1.31
N TRP A 106 -0.86 -10.35 -2.02
CA TRP A 106 -2.16 -10.80 -2.49
C TRP A 106 -2.08 -11.96 -3.49
N LEU A 107 -1.10 -11.94 -4.39
CA LEU A 107 -0.85 -13.02 -5.35
C LEU A 107 -0.38 -14.30 -4.63
N ILE A 108 0.60 -14.19 -3.72
CA ILE A 108 1.08 -15.32 -2.92
C ILE A 108 -0.08 -15.93 -2.14
N TRP A 109 -0.86 -15.12 -1.43
CA TRP A 109 -2.05 -15.58 -0.72
C TRP A 109 -3.03 -16.27 -1.66
N SER A 110 -3.28 -15.68 -2.84
CA SER A 110 -4.14 -16.29 -3.86
C SER A 110 -3.65 -17.67 -4.30
N LEU A 111 -2.36 -17.81 -4.65
CA LEU A 111 -1.78 -19.08 -5.08
C LEU A 111 -1.91 -20.17 -4.01
N ILE A 112 -1.71 -19.84 -2.74
CA ILE A 112 -1.87 -20.78 -1.63
C ILE A 112 -3.33 -21.26 -1.54
N VAL A 113 -4.27 -20.33 -1.62
CA VAL A 113 -5.70 -20.60 -1.41
C VAL A 113 -6.34 -21.33 -2.59
N TYR A 114 -5.74 -21.22 -3.78
CA TYR A 114 -6.18 -21.97 -4.98
C TYR A 114 -6.09 -23.48 -4.77
N SER A 115 -5.14 -23.96 -3.96
CA SER A 115 -5.05 -25.39 -3.60
C SER A 115 -6.32 -25.90 -2.91
N ARG A 116 -7.07 -25.01 -2.24
CA ARG A 116 -8.31 -25.29 -1.51
C ARG A 116 -9.57 -25.00 -2.34
N GLY A 117 -9.42 -24.67 -3.63
CA GLY A 117 -10.55 -24.32 -4.50
C GLY A 117 -11.16 -22.95 -4.17
N GLN A 118 -10.37 -22.02 -3.64
CA GLN A 118 -10.84 -20.72 -3.16
C GLN A 118 -9.97 -19.59 -3.72
N THR A 119 -10.50 -18.37 -3.73
CA THR A 119 -9.73 -17.13 -3.85
C THR A 119 -9.73 -16.43 -2.49
N PRO A 120 -8.83 -15.48 -2.19
CA PRO A 120 -8.81 -14.78 -0.90
C PRO A 120 -10.19 -14.26 -0.46
N ALA A 121 -10.89 -13.57 -1.36
CA ALA A 121 -12.25 -13.08 -1.10
C ALA A 121 -13.25 -14.22 -0.84
N LYS A 122 -13.19 -15.31 -1.63
CA LYS A 122 -14.06 -16.48 -1.41
C LYS A 122 -13.73 -17.17 -0.09
N GLN A 123 -12.47 -17.24 0.32
CA GLN A 123 -12.05 -17.80 1.60
C GLN A 123 -12.62 -16.99 2.75
N VAL A 124 -12.52 -15.66 2.70
CA VAL A 124 -13.10 -14.75 3.70
C VAL A 124 -14.62 -14.93 3.78
N LEU A 125 -15.29 -15.05 2.63
CA LEU A 125 -16.74 -15.29 2.55
C LEU A 125 -17.15 -16.76 2.79
N ARG A 126 -16.21 -17.64 3.12
CA ARG A 126 -16.43 -19.10 3.30
C ARG A 126 -17.07 -19.79 2.08
N LEU A 127 -16.86 -19.24 0.88
CA LEU A 127 -17.28 -19.84 -0.38
C LEU A 127 -16.21 -20.82 -0.88
N ARG A 128 -16.62 -21.90 -1.57
CA ARG A 128 -15.70 -22.87 -2.17
C ARG A 128 -16.16 -23.28 -3.56
N VAL A 129 -15.21 -23.41 -4.48
CA VAL A 129 -15.46 -23.92 -5.84
C VAL A 129 -15.32 -25.43 -5.83
N ILE A 130 -16.40 -26.12 -6.18
CA ILE A 130 -16.47 -27.58 -6.27
C ILE A 130 -16.57 -27.97 -7.75
N ARG A 131 -15.87 -29.03 -8.16
CA ARG A 131 -16.00 -29.60 -9.51
C ARG A 131 -17.33 -30.37 -9.60
N LEU A 132 -18.12 -30.08 -10.64
CA LEU A 132 -19.42 -30.71 -10.84
C LEU A 132 -19.34 -32.22 -11.08
N ARG A 133 -18.25 -32.71 -11.67
CA ARG A 133 -18.11 -34.12 -12.08
C ARG A 133 -17.83 -35.05 -10.90
N ASP A 134 -16.90 -34.66 -10.05
CA ASP A 134 -16.35 -35.51 -8.98
C ASP A 134 -16.81 -35.07 -7.59
N HIS A 135 -17.55 -33.96 -7.49
CA HIS A 135 -17.92 -33.27 -6.25
C HIS A 135 -16.73 -32.92 -5.32
N ARG A 136 -15.49 -32.98 -5.82
CA ARG A 136 -14.28 -32.61 -5.09
C ARG A 136 -13.97 -31.12 -5.28
N ALA A 137 -13.27 -30.53 -4.32
CA ALA A 137 -12.75 -29.17 -4.45
C ALA A 137 -11.95 -29.02 -5.76
N ALA A 138 -12.11 -27.88 -6.42
CA ALA A 138 -11.31 -27.53 -7.58
C ALA A 138 -9.84 -27.44 -7.14
N GLY A 139 -8.99 -28.28 -7.72
CA GLY A 139 -7.55 -28.26 -7.43
C GLY A 139 -6.89 -27.00 -7.97
N TRP A 140 -5.62 -26.82 -7.62
CA TRP A 140 -4.83 -25.63 -7.97
C TRP A 140 -4.90 -25.27 -9.46
N GLY A 141 -4.69 -26.24 -10.35
CA GLY A 141 -4.69 -26.02 -11.81
C GLY A 141 -6.03 -25.53 -12.36
N TRP A 142 -7.16 -26.04 -11.83
CA TRP A 142 -8.49 -25.60 -12.25
C TRP A 142 -8.80 -24.17 -11.80
N MET A 143 -8.33 -23.80 -10.61
CA MET A 143 -8.46 -22.44 -10.10
C MET A 143 -7.59 -21.46 -10.88
N ALA A 144 -6.32 -21.81 -11.15
CA ALA A 144 -5.40 -20.99 -11.93
C ALA A 144 -5.88 -20.81 -13.39
N LEU A 145 -6.31 -21.88 -14.05
CA LEU A 145 -6.85 -21.82 -15.41
C LEU A 145 -8.10 -20.92 -15.48
N ARG A 146 -9.02 -21.05 -14.52
CA ARG A 146 -10.23 -20.22 -14.48
C ARG A 146 -9.93 -18.75 -14.21
N GLU A 147 -9.11 -18.46 -13.20
CA GLU A 147 -8.90 -17.08 -12.72
C GLU A 147 -7.82 -16.33 -13.50
N MET A 148 -6.74 -16.99 -13.95
CA MET A 148 -5.68 -16.32 -14.72
C MET A 148 -5.84 -16.43 -16.22
N VAL A 149 -6.28 -17.57 -16.75
CA VAL A 149 -6.35 -17.75 -18.21
C VAL A 149 -7.70 -17.33 -18.73
N LEU A 150 -8.79 -17.94 -18.23
CA LEU A 150 -10.11 -17.70 -18.78
C LEU A 150 -10.56 -16.24 -18.57
N LYS A 151 -10.44 -15.70 -17.35
CA LYS A 151 -10.81 -14.31 -17.09
C LYS A 151 -9.93 -13.30 -17.82
N THR A 152 -8.62 -13.53 -17.90
CA THR A 152 -7.71 -12.61 -18.61
C THR A 152 -7.94 -12.65 -20.11
N VAL A 153 -8.03 -13.84 -20.71
CA VAL A 153 -8.29 -13.97 -22.16
C VAL A 153 -9.64 -13.39 -22.53
N VAL A 154 -10.70 -13.73 -21.79
CA VAL A 154 -12.04 -13.15 -22.02
C VAL A 154 -12.04 -11.64 -21.80
N GLY A 155 -11.40 -11.17 -20.73
CA GLY A 155 -11.31 -9.75 -20.41
C GLY A 155 -10.55 -8.94 -21.48
N VAL A 156 -9.38 -9.41 -21.89
CA VAL A 156 -8.57 -8.79 -22.96
C VAL A 156 -9.32 -8.84 -24.28
N PHE A 157 -9.92 -9.97 -24.63
CA PHE A 157 -10.69 -10.11 -25.88
C PHE A 157 -11.86 -9.13 -25.91
N LEU A 158 -12.71 -9.09 -24.88
CA LEU A 158 -13.85 -8.17 -24.78
C LEU A 158 -13.41 -6.69 -24.75
N SER A 159 -12.37 -6.37 -23.98
CA SER A 159 -11.82 -5.01 -23.91
C SER A 159 -11.28 -4.55 -25.26
N SER A 160 -10.71 -5.48 -26.05
CA SER A 160 -10.18 -5.17 -27.38
C SER A 160 -11.26 -4.72 -28.35
N PHE A 161 -12.47 -5.32 -28.32
CA PHE A 161 -13.60 -4.82 -29.12
C PHE A 161 -14.05 -3.43 -28.69
N TYR A 162 -14.05 -3.16 -27.39
CA TYR A 162 -14.43 -1.84 -26.87
C TYR A 162 -13.44 -0.76 -27.31
N LEU A 163 -12.14 -1.03 -27.20
CA LEU A 163 -11.09 -0.09 -27.61
C LEU A 163 -11.12 0.17 -29.12
N VAL A 164 -11.24 -0.87 -29.95
CA VAL A 164 -11.32 -0.73 -31.40
C VAL A 164 -12.59 0.02 -31.81
N GLY A 165 -13.74 -0.29 -31.19
CA GLY A 165 -14.99 0.42 -31.41
C GLY A 165 -14.92 1.90 -31.03
N LEU A 166 -14.28 2.22 -29.91
CA LEU A 166 -14.08 3.60 -29.45
C LEU A 166 -13.16 4.39 -30.40
N VAL A 167 -12.02 3.80 -30.78
CA VAL A 167 -11.10 4.43 -31.75
C VAL A 167 -11.82 4.65 -33.08
N TRP A 168 -12.57 3.67 -33.56
CA TRP A 168 -13.38 3.79 -34.77
C TRP A 168 -14.40 4.94 -34.68
N PHE A 169 -15.11 5.06 -33.55
CA PHE A 169 -16.09 6.12 -33.33
C PHE A 169 -15.44 7.51 -33.29
N ILE A 170 -14.30 7.64 -32.61
CA ILE A 170 -13.54 8.89 -32.54
C ILE A 170 -13.02 9.29 -33.92
N VAL A 171 -12.40 8.37 -34.64
CA VAL A 171 -11.88 8.63 -36.00
C VAL A 171 -13.02 9.01 -36.95
N ASN A 172 -14.18 8.35 -36.86
CA ASN A 172 -15.36 8.72 -37.62
C ASN A 172 -15.86 10.13 -37.28
N GLY A 173 -15.97 10.44 -35.99
CA GLY A 173 -16.36 11.77 -35.53
C GLY A 173 -15.41 12.87 -36.00
N ILE A 174 -14.09 12.64 -35.91
CA ILE A 174 -13.07 13.59 -36.40
C ILE A 174 -13.20 13.79 -37.92
N VAL A 175 -13.33 12.72 -38.71
CA VAL A 175 -13.47 12.83 -40.17
C VAL A 175 -14.78 13.51 -40.57
N PHE A 176 -15.86 13.24 -39.84
CA PHE A 176 -17.15 13.88 -40.05
C PHE A 176 -17.11 15.38 -39.72
N LEU A 177 -16.50 15.76 -38.60
CA LEU A 177 -16.41 17.16 -38.14
C LEU A 177 -15.37 17.98 -38.91
N SER A 178 -14.27 17.36 -39.37
CA SER A 178 -13.16 18.03 -40.06
C SER A 178 -13.40 18.24 -41.55
N ASN A 179 -14.42 17.61 -42.15
CA ASN A 179 -14.68 17.69 -43.57
C ASN A 179 -15.77 18.71 -43.87
N GLU A 180 -15.54 19.61 -44.83
CA GLU A 180 -16.50 20.65 -45.24
C GLU A 180 -17.84 20.06 -45.67
N ARG A 181 -17.83 18.85 -46.24
CA ARG A 181 -19.04 18.13 -46.68
C ARG A 181 -19.73 17.33 -45.58
N ARG A 182 -19.19 17.30 -44.35
CA ARG A 182 -19.68 16.52 -43.20
C ARG A 182 -20.05 15.08 -43.56
N GLN A 183 -19.21 14.42 -44.35
CA GLN A 183 -19.43 13.04 -44.79
C GLN A 183 -18.86 12.06 -43.77
N ALA A 184 -19.61 11.00 -43.46
CA ALA A 184 -19.09 9.90 -42.68
C ALA A 184 -18.06 9.07 -43.48
N LEU A 185 -17.25 8.27 -42.79
CA LEU A 185 -16.20 7.45 -43.43
C LEU A 185 -16.76 6.44 -44.45
N TRP A 186 -17.89 5.80 -44.17
CA TRP A 186 -18.51 4.86 -45.11
C TRP A 186 -19.05 5.56 -46.36
N ASP A 187 -19.52 6.81 -46.22
CA ASP A 187 -19.96 7.61 -47.37
C ASP A 187 -18.78 7.96 -48.28
N LYS A 188 -17.60 8.22 -47.70
CA LYS A 188 -16.37 8.36 -48.49
C LYS A 188 -15.95 7.07 -49.18
N MET A 189 -16.03 5.94 -48.48
CA MET A 189 -15.68 4.62 -49.04
C MET A 189 -16.58 4.24 -50.23
N LEU A 190 -17.87 4.57 -50.14
CA LEU A 190 -18.86 4.26 -51.17
C LEU A 190 -19.08 5.42 -52.17
N LYS A 191 -18.36 6.53 -52.02
CA LYS A 191 -18.54 7.77 -52.79
C LYS A 191 -20.00 8.29 -52.77
N THR A 192 -20.69 8.10 -51.65
CA THR A 192 -22.04 8.58 -51.41
C THR A 192 -22.03 9.91 -50.66
N VAL A 193 -23.12 10.67 -50.75
CA VAL A 193 -23.32 11.90 -49.97
C VAL A 193 -24.76 11.96 -49.50
N VAL A 194 -24.97 12.28 -48.22
CA VAL A 194 -26.30 12.48 -47.65
C VAL A 194 -26.69 13.93 -47.83
N ILE A 195 -27.82 14.16 -48.48
CA ILE A 195 -28.37 15.49 -48.76
C ILE A 195 -29.72 15.60 -48.04
N SER A 196 -30.02 16.76 -47.47
CA SER A 196 -31.33 17.04 -46.89
C SER A 196 -32.31 17.38 -48.02
N ASP A 197 -33.34 16.54 -48.22
CA ASP A 197 -34.41 16.76 -49.19
C ASP A 197 -35.80 16.69 -48.52
N PRO A 198 -36.16 17.68 -47.68
CA PRO A 198 -37.43 17.67 -46.95
C PRO A 198 -38.65 17.73 -47.87
N ASP A 199 -38.50 18.33 -49.05
CA ASP A 199 -39.59 18.57 -50.01
C ASP A 199 -39.58 17.59 -51.20
N HIS A 200 -38.75 16.53 -51.17
CA HIS A 200 -38.62 15.53 -52.24
C HIS A 200 -38.35 16.14 -53.63
N ARG A 201 -37.58 17.22 -53.68
CA ARG A 201 -37.27 17.95 -54.92
C ARG A 201 -36.16 17.28 -55.73
N PHE A 202 -35.44 16.32 -55.16
CA PHE A 202 -34.41 15.58 -55.86
C PHE A 202 -35.00 14.72 -56.97
N LYS A 203 -34.62 15.00 -58.22
CA LYS A 203 -35.01 14.20 -59.39
C LYS A 203 -33.78 13.48 -59.96
N PRO A 204 -33.72 12.14 -59.90
CA PRO A 204 -32.58 11.40 -60.44
C PRO A 204 -32.50 11.56 -61.96
N VAL A 205 -31.28 11.65 -62.50
CA VAL A 205 -31.07 11.69 -63.95
C VAL A 205 -31.35 10.30 -64.53
N PRO A 206 -32.15 10.17 -65.61
CA PRO A 206 -32.42 8.88 -66.24
C PRO A 206 -31.13 8.23 -66.76
N LEU A 207 -30.97 6.92 -66.52
CA LEU A 207 -29.80 6.14 -66.96
C LEU A 207 -29.54 6.22 -68.47
N SER A 208 -30.57 6.48 -69.27
CA SER A 208 -30.47 6.64 -70.73
C SER A 208 -29.57 7.81 -71.17
N ARG A 209 -29.39 8.85 -70.34
CA ARG A 209 -28.47 9.95 -70.65
C ARG A 209 -26.99 9.62 -70.45
N TYR A 210 -26.66 8.58 -69.69
CA TYR A 210 -25.26 8.20 -69.43
C TYR A 210 -24.68 7.32 -70.54
N VAL A 211 -25.51 6.55 -71.24
CA VAL A 211 -25.08 5.63 -72.32
C VAL A 211 -24.86 6.35 -73.65
N SER A 212 -25.41 7.55 -73.83
CA SER A 212 -25.33 8.30 -75.10
C SER A 212 -24.10 9.21 -75.22
N GLY A 213 -23.18 9.19 -74.24
CA GLY A 213 -22.03 10.10 -74.17
C GLY A 213 -20.65 9.45 -74.13
N SER A 214 -20.55 8.14 -74.44
CA SER A 214 -19.27 7.42 -74.60
C SER A 214 -18.85 7.31 -76.05
#